data_AF-A0A9X8DW89-F1
#
_entry.id   AF-A0A9X8DW89-F1
#
_cell.length_a   1.000
_cell.length_b   1.000
_cell.length_c   1.000
_cell.angle_alpha   90.00
_cell.angle_beta   90.00
_cell.angle_gamma   90.00
#
_symmetry.space_group_name_H-M   'P 1'
#
loop_
_entity.id
_entity.type
_entity.pdbx_description
1 polymer ?
#
loop_
_entity_poly.entity_id
_entity_poly.type
_entity_poly.pdbx_seq_one_letter_code
_entity_poly.pdbx_strand_id
1 'polypeptide(L)'
;SAIHYCDVRCPCCQYFCDKAYGHTDLHHTSHGNMKDTYFVSDTDAVDIQDRKYTAGEQGVAEMCPFFCAKMGRGHVHFMPCLHSANSCVYTSTDGRQHCTLQLQPHPTKPMDEVLHETYWKTLGWEDPVSSAAEKAAFKLCPYKCDASDHTADAPSYCILDAWHDVMDKHDPRGQQPGHTIVQGHLFACKHFSSRGLSHHIFVLDASGSMNGSPWHTLTDAVHGYLQEQVHKKGVDCGDIVSIITFSSRGVIVFEGQPMANVVNAQIPFQGQGTDFDSGLRCAVELLSRNHHDKFSPVLLFFSDGYPNTTNSGVYLADHIVNTFERNNLMTYLVGFGDMNFVCLEQLAIRLKGAFHRAISDIDLLDTFKAISVSVHLRSGLVANTA
;
A
#
# COMPACT_ATOMS: atom_id res chain seq x y z
N SER A 1 40.70 -43.68 2.55
CA SER A 1 39.72 -43.45 3.62
C SER A 1 38.38 -43.18 2.95
N ALA A 2 37.34 -43.95 3.25
CA ALA A 2 35.99 -43.60 2.79
C ALA A 2 35.56 -42.34 3.58
N ILE A 3 35.25 -41.26 2.88
CA ILE A 3 34.66 -40.08 3.52
C ILE A 3 33.22 -40.48 3.86
N HIS A 4 32.94 -40.64 5.15
CA HIS A 4 31.57 -40.84 5.63
C HIS A 4 30.93 -39.45 5.75
N TYR A 5 29.97 -39.18 4.88
CA TYR A 5 29.13 -37.98 4.96
C TYR A 5 28.09 -38.13 6.06
N CYS A 6 27.65 -37.00 6.60
CA CYS A 6 26.54 -36.94 7.54
C CYS A 6 25.27 -37.56 6.93
N ASP A 7 24.51 -38.30 7.75
CA ASP A 7 23.30 -39.01 7.35
C ASP A 7 22.01 -38.18 7.51
N VAL A 8 22.13 -36.96 8.04
CA VAL A 8 21.01 -36.02 8.21
C VAL A 8 20.61 -35.43 6.86
N ARG A 9 19.30 -35.29 6.63
CA ARG A 9 18.70 -34.76 5.40
C ARG A 9 17.96 -33.46 5.63
N CYS A 10 18.01 -32.57 4.65
CA CYS A 10 17.26 -31.31 4.72
C CYS A 10 15.76 -31.61 4.74
N PRO A 11 14.98 -31.07 5.68
CA PRO A 11 13.55 -31.37 5.79
C PRO A 11 12.73 -30.88 4.60
N CYS A 12 13.23 -29.88 3.85
CA CYS A 12 12.53 -29.37 2.67
C CYS A 12 12.81 -30.18 1.40
N CYS A 13 14.09 -30.47 1.12
CA CYS A 13 14.51 -31.06 -0.17
C CYS A 13 15.00 -32.52 -0.09
N GLN A 14 15.22 -33.06 1.11
CA GLN A 14 15.74 -34.41 1.38
C GLN A 14 17.19 -34.66 0.92
N TYR A 15 17.94 -33.62 0.58
CA TYR A 15 19.36 -33.74 0.24
C TYR A 15 20.16 -34.00 1.52
N PHE A 16 21.13 -34.90 1.44
CA PHE A 16 22.01 -35.24 2.55
C PHE A 16 22.99 -34.11 2.86
N CYS A 17 23.32 -33.96 4.13
CA CYS A 17 24.37 -33.06 4.53
C CYS A 17 25.73 -33.52 3.97
N ASP A 18 26.48 -32.60 3.36
CA ASP A 18 27.78 -32.87 2.73
C ASP A 18 28.98 -32.73 3.69
N LYS A 19 28.73 -32.43 4.97
CA LYS A 19 29.75 -32.40 6.01
C LYS A 19 30.12 -33.81 6.50
N ALA A 20 31.26 -33.91 7.18
CA ALA A 20 31.73 -35.17 7.75
C ALA A 20 30.78 -35.70 8.84
N TYR A 21 30.62 -37.03 8.90
CA TYR A 21 29.82 -37.68 9.93
C TYR A 21 30.25 -37.26 11.35
N GLY A 22 29.28 -36.94 12.21
CA GLY A 22 29.51 -36.52 13.60
C GLY A 22 29.90 -35.05 13.79
N HIS A 23 29.76 -34.19 12.77
CA HIS A 23 29.94 -32.75 12.96
C HIS A 23 28.89 -32.17 13.92
N THR A 24 29.25 -31.08 14.61
CA THR A 24 28.40 -30.39 15.58
C THR A 24 27.88 -29.03 15.11
N ASP A 25 28.40 -28.53 14.00
CA ASP A 25 27.94 -27.27 13.38
C ASP A 25 26.64 -27.47 12.61
N LEU A 26 26.05 -26.38 12.09
CA LEU A 26 24.89 -26.44 11.20
C LEU A 26 25.12 -27.38 10.00
N HIS A 27 24.10 -28.10 9.58
CA HIS A 27 24.13 -28.95 8.39
C HIS A 27 24.20 -28.10 7.12
N HIS A 28 24.93 -28.57 6.11
CA HIS A 28 25.09 -27.89 4.83
C HIS A 28 24.86 -28.87 3.67
N THR A 29 24.29 -28.37 2.57
CA THR A 29 24.15 -29.09 1.29
C THR A 29 23.92 -28.10 0.15
N SER A 30 24.14 -28.52 -1.10
CA SER A 30 23.80 -27.76 -2.31
C SER A 30 22.31 -27.76 -2.66
N HIS A 31 21.43 -27.54 -1.67
CA HIS A 31 19.96 -27.74 -1.70
C HIS A 31 19.27 -27.79 -3.08
N GLY A 32 18.42 -28.80 -3.29
CA GLY A 32 17.64 -28.97 -4.52
C GLY A 32 16.14 -28.71 -4.37
N ASN A 33 15.35 -29.40 -5.19
CA ASN A 33 13.89 -29.26 -5.24
C ASN A 33 13.23 -29.60 -3.89
N MET A 34 12.24 -28.81 -3.49
CA MET A 34 11.58 -28.92 -2.18
C MET A 34 10.51 -30.02 -2.17
N LYS A 35 10.98 -31.28 -2.20
CA LYS A 35 10.14 -32.48 -2.30
C LYS A 35 9.18 -32.67 -1.14
N ASP A 36 9.54 -32.23 0.06
CA ASP A 36 8.76 -32.41 1.28
C ASP A 36 8.24 -31.06 1.80
N THR A 37 7.63 -30.29 0.91
CA THR A 37 7.00 -29.01 1.26
C THR A 37 5.68 -28.84 0.53
N TYR A 38 4.80 -28.01 1.08
CA TYR A 38 3.54 -27.66 0.46
C TYR A 38 3.21 -26.19 0.68
N PHE A 39 2.54 -25.60 -0.30
CA PHE A 39 2.11 -24.22 -0.24
C PHE A 39 1.00 -24.05 0.79
N VAL A 40 1.05 -22.97 1.55
CA VAL A 40 -0.09 -22.52 2.33
C VAL A 40 -0.39 -21.07 2.02
N SER A 41 -1.62 -20.68 2.30
CA SER A 41 -2.07 -19.29 2.20
C SER A 41 -3.33 -19.14 3.04
N ASP A 42 -3.69 -17.91 3.40
CA ASP A 42 -5.00 -17.56 3.94
C ASP A 42 -6.09 -17.53 2.85
N THR A 43 -5.70 -17.69 1.58
CA THR A 43 -6.58 -17.83 0.41
C THR A 43 -6.37 -19.18 -0.30
N ASP A 44 -7.29 -19.56 -1.20
CA ASP A 44 -7.16 -20.80 -1.98
C ASP A 44 -5.97 -20.78 -2.95
N ALA A 45 -5.62 -19.60 -3.47
CA ALA A 45 -4.50 -19.44 -4.38
C ALA A 45 -3.88 -18.03 -4.28
N VAL A 46 -2.58 -17.95 -4.57
CA VAL A 46 -1.79 -16.72 -4.58
C VAL A 46 -0.92 -16.68 -5.83
N ASP A 47 -0.91 -15.54 -6.51
CA ASP A 47 0.01 -15.27 -7.61
C ASP A 47 1.31 -14.68 -7.04
N ILE A 48 2.43 -15.36 -7.28
CA ILE A 48 3.77 -14.88 -6.90
C ILE A 48 4.60 -14.77 -8.18
N GLN A 49 4.82 -13.53 -8.62
CA GLN A 49 5.36 -13.20 -9.93
C GLN A 49 4.52 -13.86 -11.04
N ASP A 50 5.15 -14.62 -11.95
CA ASP A 50 4.49 -15.23 -13.10
C ASP A 50 3.89 -16.62 -12.82
N ARG A 51 3.81 -17.03 -11.55
CA ARG A 51 3.27 -18.34 -11.16
C ARG A 51 2.19 -18.22 -10.10
N LYS A 52 1.03 -18.81 -10.42
CA LYS A 52 -0.04 -19.08 -9.47
C LYS A 52 0.28 -20.32 -8.66
N TYR A 53 0.16 -20.20 -7.34
CA TYR A 53 0.28 -21.31 -6.40
C TYR A 53 -1.04 -21.56 -5.73
N THR A 54 -1.41 -22.84 -5.57
CA THR A 54 -2.64 -23.23 -4.86
C THR A 54 -2.28 -23.73 -3.47
N ALA A 55 -3.08 -23.41 -2.45
CA ALA A 55 -2.90 -23.96 -1.12
C ALA A 55 -2.93 -25.50 -1.17
N GLY A 56 -1.96 -26.15 -0.53
CA GLY A 56 -1.75 -27.60 -0.56
C GLY A 56 -0.94 -28.12 -1.75
N GLU A 57 -0.61 -27.28 -2.74
CA GLU A 57 0.27 -27.64 -3.84
C GLU A 57 1.65 -28.09 -3.31
N GLN A 58 2.30 -29.02 -3.99
CA GLN A 58 3.63 -29.51 -3.59
C GLN A 58 4.75 -28.58 -4.09
N GLY A 59 5.76 -28.34 -3.25
CA GLY A 59 6.93 -27.52 -3.57
C GLY A 59 7.95 -28.14 -4.53
N VAL A 60 7.64 -29.30 -5.14
CA VAL A 60 8.55 -30.07 -6.00
C VAL A 60 9.07 -29.30 -7.23
N ALA A 61 8.34 -28.29 -7.69
CA ALA A 61 8.71 -27.43 -8.80
C ALA A 61 9.70 -26.32 -8.40
N GLU A 62 9.82 -26.06 -7.10
CA GLU A 62 10.65 -25.00 -6.54
C GLU A 62 11.90 -25.59 -5.88
N MET A 63 12.97 -24.80 -5.80
CA MET A 63 14.20 -25.16 -5.09
C MET A 63 14.41 -24.23 -3.89
N CYS A 64 14.94 -24.76 -2.79
CA CYS A 64 15.16 -23.99 -1.55
C CYS A 64 15.82 -22.61 -1.78
N PRO A 65 16.95 -22.48 -2.51
CA PRO A 65 17.59 -21.19 -2.68
C PRO A 65 16.75 -20.21 -3.50
N PHE A 66 16.23 -20.64 -4.64
CA PHE A 66 15.55 -19.74 -5.58
C PHE A 66 14.18 -19.32 -5.08
N PHE A 67 13.49 -20.18 -4.35
CA PHE A 67 12.19 -19.84 -3.80
C PHE A 67 12.31 -18.73 -2.72
N CYS A 68 13.29 -18.84 -1.81
CA CYS A 68 13.50 -17.81 -0.79
C CYS A 68 13.92 -16.47 -1.43
N ALA A 69 14.79 -16.51 -2.45
CA ALA A 69 15.16 -15.34 -3.23
C ALA A 69 13.94 -14.71 -3.93
N LYS A 70 13.07 -15.54 -4.52
CA LYS A 70 11.83 -15.12 -5.17
C LYS A 70 10.87 -14.40 -4.21
N MET A 71 10.74 -14.89 -2.98
CA MET A 71 9.91 -14.27 -1.94
C MET A 71 10.49 -12.95 -1.42
N GLY A 72 11.82 -12.86 -1.35
CA GLY A 72 12.52 -11.59 -1.14
C GLY A 72 12.39 -11.03 0.28
N ARG A 73 12.35 -9.70 0.37
CA ARG A 73 12.43 -8.92 1.61
C ARG A 73 11.38 -9.36 2.64
N GLY A 74 11.77 -9.61 3.89
CA GLY A 74 10.85 -9.80 5.01
C GLY A 74 9.94 -11.03 4.93
N HIS A 75 10.22 -11.97 4.03
CA HIS A 75 9.40 -13.17 3.90
C HIS A 75 9.51 -14.06 5.15
N VAL A 76 8.47 -14.86 5.35
CA VAL A 76 8.35 -15.77 6.49
C VAL A 76 8.27 -17.21 5.99
N HIS A 77 8.76 -18.11 6.84
CA HIS A 77 8.46 -19.54 6.79
C HIS A 77 7.42 -19.83 7.84
N PHE A 78 6.66 -20.88 7.64
CA PHE A 78 5.72 -21.35 8.64
C PHE A 78 6.12 -22.72 9.18
N MET A 79 5.97 -22.90 10.48
CA MET A 79 6.22 -24.16 11.19
C MET A 79 5.04 -24.49 12.10
N PRO A 80 4.78 -25.78 12.42
CA PRO A 80 3.76 -26.10 13.40
C PRO A 80 4.05 -25.45 14.76
N CYS A 81 3.01 -24.87 15.34
CA CYS A 81 3.06 -24.40 16.72
C CYS A 81 2.75 -25.59 17.63
N LEU A 82 3.57 -25.79 18.67
CA LEU A 82 3.34 -26.82 19.69
C LEU A 82 2.29 -26.39 20.74
N HIS A 83 1.78 -25.17 20.62
CA HIS A 83 0.88 -24.54 21.58
C HIS A 83 -0.36 -23.96 20.86
N SER A 84 -1.33 -23.50 21.64
CA SER A 84 -2.46 -22.71 21.13
C SER A 84 -2.09 -21.24 21.05
N ALA A 85 -2.85 -20.43 20.32
CA ALA A 85 -2.62 -18.98 20.21
C ALA A 85 -2.41 -18.28 21.56
N ASN A 86 -3.19 -18.67 22.58
CA ASN A 86 -3.14 -18.07 23.91
C ASN A 86 -2.02 -18.62 24.81
N SER A 87 -1.33 -19.67 24.38
CA SER A 87 -0.26 -20.32 25.14
C SER A 87 1.08 -20.39 24.42
N CYS A 88 1.17 -19.81 23.21
CA CYS A 88 2.43 -19.69 22.49
C CYS A 88 3.36 -18.75 23.25
N VAL A 89 4.60 -19.20 23.48
CA VAL A 89 5.63 -18.47 24.24
C VAL A 89 6.54 -17.63 23.35
N TYR A 90 6.47 -17.83 22.03
CA TYR A 90 7.29 -17.11 21.06
C TYR A 90 6.69 -15.74 20.73
N THR A 91 7.56 -14.75 20.61
CA THR A 91 7.22 -13.36 20.33
C THR A 91 8.00 -12.87 19.11
N SER A 92 7.55 -11.78 18.46
CA SER A 92 8.23 -11.22 17.29
C SER A 92 9.74 -10.99 17.51
N THR A 93 10.17 -10.67 18.73
CA THR A 93 11.59 -10.51 19.09
C THR A 93 12.42 -11.79 19.00
N ASP A 94 11.79 -12.96 19.05
CA ASP A 94 12.43 -14.26 18.86
C ASP A 94 12.63 -14.61 17.38
N GLY A 95 12.14 -13.77 16.46
CA GLY A 95 12.06 -14.08 15.03
C GLY A 95 11.12 -15.27 14.73
N ARG A 96 10.24 -15.59 15.68
CA ARG A 96 9.13 -16.55 15.55
C ARG A 96 7.92 -16.01 16.30
N GLN A 97 6.73 -16.06 15.72
CA GLN A 97 5.50 -15.66 16.39
C GLN A 97 4.33 -16.55 15.98
N HIS A 98 3.30 -16.61 16.81
CA HIS A 98 2.11 -17.37 16.46
C HIS A 98 1.41 -16.79 15.22
N CYS A 99 1.10 -17.64 14.25
CA CYS A 99 0.34 -17.24 13.08
C CYS A 99 -1.14 -17.10 13.46
N THR A 100 -1.71 -15.92 13.28
CA THR A 100 -3.13 -15.66 13.53
C THR A 100 -4.02 -15.92 12.30
N LEU A 101 -3.41 -16.26 11.15
CA LEU A 101 -4.12 -16.52 9.91
C LEU A 101 -4.64 -17.96 9.84
N GLN A 102 -5.81 -18.14 9.23
CA GLN A 102 -6.35 -19.47 8.93
C GLN A 102 -5.72 -20.00 7.63
N LEU A 103 -4.63 -20.76 7.77
CA LEU A 103 -3.86 -21.23 6.62
C LEU A 103 -4.50 -22.48 5.98
N GLN A 104 -4.91 -22.36 4.72
CA GLN A 104 -5.24 -23.51 3.89
C GLN A 104 -3.98 -24.30 3.53
N PRO A 105 -4.06 -25.65 3.38
CA PRO A 105 -5.26 -26.49 3.41
C PRO A 105 -5.69 -26.95 4.81
N HIS A 106 -5.04 -26.47 5.88
CA HIS A 106 -5.25 -26.94 7.25
C HIS A 106 -5.57 -25.79 8.21
N PRO A 107 -6.73 -25.13 8.06
CA PRO A 107 -7.05 -23.88 8.76
C PRO A 107 -7.16 -24.02 10.29
N THR A 108 -7.27 -25.26 10.79
CA THR A 108 -7.35 -25.56 12.22
C THR A 108 -6.01 -25.95 12.84
N LYS A 109 -4.95 -26.15 12.02
CA LYS A 109 -3.62 -26.53 12.52
C LYS A 109 -2.93 -25.27 13.07
N PRO A 110 -2.53 -25.24 14.35
CA PRO A 110 -1.75 -24.13 14.90
C PRO A 110 -0.39 -24.04 14.21
N MET A 111 -0.07 -22.86 13.68
CA MET A 111 1.19 -22.59 12.99
C MET A 111 1.85 -21.36 13.60
N ASP A 112 3.16 -21.27 13.43
CA ASP A 112 3.96 -20.09 13.73
C ASP A 112 4.54 -19.54 12.43
N GLU A 113 4.62 -18.22 12.32
CA GLU A 113 5.47 -17.52 11.37
C GLU A 113 6.89 -17.46 11.93
N VAL A 114 7.88 -17.60 11.05
CA VAL A 114 9.29 -17.66 11.41
C VAL A 114 10.10 -16.88 10.38
N LEU A 115 10.92 -15.94 10.82
CA LEU A 115 11.84 -15.22 9.94
C LEU A 115 12.88 -16.18 9.35
N HIS A 116 13.32 -15.88 8.13
CA HIS A 116 14.19 -16.75 7.33
C HIS A 116 15.41 -17.29 8.09
N GLU A 117 16.18 -16.42 8.74
CA GLU A 117 17.37 -16.82 9.48
C GLU A 117 17.02 -17.70 10.70
N THR A 118 15.97 -17.33 11.44
CA THR A 118 15.47 -18.10 12.58
C THR A 118 15.01 -19.49 12.15
N TYR A 119 14.36 -19.60 11.00
CA TYR A 119 13.87 -20.87 10.45
C TYR A 119 15.02 -21.86 10.20
N TRP A 120 16.03 -21.47 9.42
CA TRP A 120 17.15 -22.36 9.10
C TRP A 120 17.99 -22.72 10.32
N LYS A 121 18.24 -21.76 11.22
CA LYS A 121 18.90 -22.03 12.52
C LYS A 121 18.09 -23.00 13.38
N THR A 122 16.77 -22.86 13.43
CA THR A 122 15.90 -23.75 14.20
C THR A 122 15.93 -25.17 13.65
N LEU A 123 16.03 -25.33 12.33
CA LEU A 123 16.19 -26.63 11.70
C LEU A 123 17.61 -27.22 11.86
N GLY A 124 18.58 -26.41 12.29
CA GLY A 124 19.98 -26.81 12.37
C GLY A 124 20.69 -26.86 11.01
N TRP A 125 20.24 -26.07 10.05
CA TRP A 125 20.79 -26.01 8.69
C TRP A 125 21.36 -24.63 8.37
N GLU A 126 22.40 -24.61 7.54
CA GLU A 126 22.89 -23.40 6.89
C GLU A 126 21.84 -22.87 5.91
N ASP A 127 21.85 -21.56 5.71
CA ASP A 127 20.95 -20.89 4.78
C ASP A 127 21.23 -21.36 3.34
N PRO A 128 20.21 -21.84 2.59
CA PRO A 128 20.38 -22.31 1.22
C PRO A 128 20.78 -21.19 0.26
N VAL A 129 20.52 -19.92 0.61
CA VAL A 129 20.83 -18.75 -0.22
C VAL A 129 22.28 -18.32 0.02
N SER A 130 23.10 -18.40 -1.02
CA SER A 130 24.52 -18.04 -0.94
C SER A 130 24.75 -16.53 -0.96
N SER A 131 23.90 -15.77 -1.64
CA SER A 131 24.01 -14.32 -1.79
C SER A 131 23.87 -13.60 -0.44
N ALA A 132 24.94 -12.93 0.00
CA ALA A 132 24.90 -12.13 1.22
C ALA A 132 23.91 -10.95 1.11
N ALA A 133 23.72 -10.39 -0.08
CA ALA A 133 22.79 -9.28 -0.31
C ALA A 133 21.32 -9.73 -0.16
N GLU A 134 20.96 -10.90 -0.70
CA GLU A 134 19.61 -11.45 -0.55
C GLU A 134 19.32 -11.79 0.91
N LYS A 135 20.26 -12.44 1.60
CA LYS A 135 20.15 -12.72 3.04
C LYS A 135 19.99 -11.46 3.89
N ALA A 136 20.76 -10.43 3.59
CA ALA A 136 20.63 -9.14 4.26
C ALA A 136 19.27 -8.47 4.01
N ALA A 137 18.64 -8.73 2.85
CA ALA A 137 17.32 -8.23 2.53
C ALA A 137 16.20 -8.99 3.24
N PHE A 138 16.33 -10.31 3.43
CA PHE A 138 15.29 -11.15 4.07
C PHE A 138 14.95 -10.69 5.49
N LYS A 139 15.93 -10.19 6.24
CA LYS A 139 15.72 -9.71 7.62
C LYS A 139 15.09 -8.33 7.73
N LEU A 140 14.82 -7.62 6.64
CA LEU A 140 14.30 -6.26 6.68
C LEU A 140 12.76 -6.23 6.53
N CYS A 141 12.07 -5.18 6.99
CA CYS A 141 10.60 -5.04 6.98
C CYS A 141 9.95 -4.76 5.60
N PRO A 142 9.12 -5.65 5.04
CA PRO A 142 8.73 -5.65 3.61
C PRO A 142 7.88 -4.45 3.17
N TYR A 143 7.58 -3.52 4.09
CA TYR A 143 6.78 -2.35 3.78
C TYR A 143 7.48 -1.47 2.73
N LYS A 144 6.79 -1.22 1.63
CA LYS A 144 7.25 -0.41 0.50
C LYS A 144 6.71 1.01 0.62
N CYS A 145 7.52 2.01 0.26
CA CYS A 145 7.03 3.37 0.12
C CYS A 145 6.27 3.47 -1.21
N ASP A 146 5.03 3.93 -1.13
CA ASP A 146 4.11 4.02 -2.28
C ASP A 146 4.18 5.39 -2.99
N ALA A 147 5.25 6.16 -2.75
CA ALA A 147 5.43 7.44 -3.43
C ALA A 147 5.67 7.28 -4.92
N SER A 148 5.00 8.11 -5.72
CA SER A 148 5.05 8.12 -7.19
C SER A 148 6.44 8.38 -7.77
N ASP A 149 7.34 8.98 -6.98
CA ASP A 149 8.70 9.30 -7.38
C ASP A 149 9.61 8.05 -7.46
N HIS A 150 9.14 6.91 -6.94
CA HIS A 150 9.83 5.63 -7.07
C HIS A 150 9.46 4.95 -8.38
N THR A 151 10.48 4.64 -9.19
CA THR A 151 10.29 3.80 -10.37
C THR A 151 10.20 2.33 -9.97
N ALA A 152 9.62 1.49 -10.85
CA ALA A 152 9.55 0.04 -10.63
C ALA A 152 10.93 -0.59 -10.38
N ASP A 153 11.98 -0.05 -11.01
CA ASP A 153 13.36 -0.53 -10.91
C ASP A 153 14.14 0.06 -9.71
N ALA A 154 13.60 1.08 -9.04
CA ALA A 154 14.20 1.72 -7.87
C ALA A 154 13.17 1.97 -6.75
N PRO A 155 12.54 0.91 -6.21
CA PRO A 155 11.60 1.04 -5.11
C PRO A 155 12.30 1.47 -3.81
N SER A 156 11.60 2.22 -2.96
CA SER A 156 12.04 2.45 -1.58
C SER A 156 11.27 1.56 -0.62
N TYR A 157 11.97 0.94 0.32
CA TYR A 157 11.39 0.11 1.37
C TYR A 157 11.76 0.69 2.74
N CYS A 158 11.02 0.27 3.76
CA CYS A 158 11.39 0.52 5.14
C CYS A 158 12.85 0.08 5.36
N ILE A 159 13.64 0.80 6.15
CA ILE A 159 15.05 0.49 6.41
C ILE A 159 15.26 -0.23 7.75
N LEU A 160 14.18 -0.61 8.42
CA LEU A 160 14.20 -1.33 9.70
C LEU A 160 14.07 -2.85 9.49
N ASP A 161 14.39 -3.60 10.54
CA ASP A 161 14.29 -5.07 10.56
C ASP A 161 12.83 -5.55 10.45
N ALA A 162 12.61 -6.76 9.94
CA ALA A 162 11.30 -7.38 9.88
C ALA A 162 10.69 -7.48 11.28
N TRP A 163 9.38 -7.20 11.38
CA TRP A 163 8.64 -7.17 12.64
C TRP A 163 9.16 -6.16 13.68
N HIS A 164 9.84 -5.09 13.25
CA HIS A 164 10.17 -3.96 14.12
C HIS A 164 8.90 -3.38 14.79
N ASP A 165 9.06 -2.84 15.99
CA ASP A 165 8.02 -2.05 16.65
C ASP A 165 7.67 -0.81 15.84
N VAL A 166 6.42 -0.35 15.97
CA VAL A 166 5.97 0.91 15.36
C VAL A 166 6.85 2.06 15.84
N MET A 167 7.59 2.67 14.92
CA MET A 167 8.48 3.78 15.24
C MET A 167 7.67 5.03 15.62
N ASP A 168 8.10 5.75 16.67
CA ASP A 168 7.52 7.03 17.03
C ASP A 168 7.76 8.05 15.89
N LYS A 169 6.72 8.79 15.51
CA LYS A 169 6.81 9.82 14.47
C LYS A 169 7.82 10.94 14.78
N HIS A 170 8.17 11.14 16.05
CA HIS A 170 9.16 12.10 16.50
C HIS A 170 10.54 11.47 16.71
N ASP A 171 10.76 10.20 16.35
CA ASP A 171 12.08 9.58 16.45
C ASP A 171 13.12 10.40 15.66
N PRO A 172 14.28 10.74 16.27
CA PRO A 172 15.30 11.56 15.62
C PRO A 172 15.79 11.03 14.28
N ARG A 173 15.72 9.70 14.05
CA ARG A 173 16.12 9.08 12.77
C ARG A 173 15.24 9.53 11.60
N GLY A 174 13.94 9.75 11.85
CA GLY A 174 13.01 10.28 10.85
C GLY A 174 13.15 11.77 10.58
N GLN A 175 13.89 12.48 11.43
CA GLN A 175 14.16 13.92 11.27
C GLN A 175 15.49 14.18 10.55
N GLN A 176 16.25 13.12 10.25
CA GLN A 176 17.49 13.26 9.49
C GLN A 176 17.18 13.63 8.03
N PRO A 177 17.98 14.51 7.40
CA PRO A 177 17.81 14.83 6.00
C PRO A 177 17.79 13.58 5.12
N GLY A 178 16.76 13.44 4.29
CA GLY A 178 16.61 12.27 3.41
C GLY A 178 15.89 11.08 4.02
N HIS A 179 15.42 11.18 5.27
CA HIS A 179 14.64 10.14 5.93
C HIS A 179 13.22 10.61 6.24
N THR A 180 12.27 9.67 6.24
CA THR A 180 10.87 9.95 6.58
C THR A 180 10.29 8.78 7.37
N ILE A 181 9.51 9.07 8.42
CA ILE A 181 8.75 8.06 9.16
C ILE A 181 7.32 8.06 8.69
N VAL A 182 6.82 6.86 8.45
CA VAL A 182 5.56 6.60 7.80
C VAL A 182 4.85 5.42 8.46
N GLN A 183 3.74 5.64 9.17
CA GLN A 183 2.99 4.59 9.89
C GLN A 183 3.92 3.75 10.80
N GLY A 184 4.95 4.37 11.37
CA GLY A 184 5.97 3.69 12.17
C GLY A 184 7.06 2.94 11.39
N HIS A 185 7.10 3.06 10.06
CA HIS A 185 8.17 2.57 9.19
C HIS A 185 9.11 3.72 8.82
N LEU A 186 10.42 3.48 8.85
CA LEU A 186 11.43 4.48 8.48
C LEU A 186 11.90 4.26 7.05
N PHE A 187 11.94 5.30 6.23
CA PHE A 187 12.40 5.23 4.85
C PHE A 187 13.62 6.13 4.65
N ALA A 188 14.56 5.70 3.80
CA ALA A 188 15.65 6.53 3.28
C ALA A 188 15.21 7.21 1.97
N CYS A 189 14.06 7.87 2.01
CA CYS A 189 13.55 8.68 0.90
C CYS A 189 12.85 9.93 1.45
N LYS A 190 12.66 10.92 0.59
CA LYS A 190 12.03 12.21 0.94
C LYS A 190 10.54 12.24 0.60
N HIS A 191 9.87 11.09 0.63
CA HIS A 191 8.47 11.01 0.23
C HIS A 191 7.55 10.75 1.41
N PHE A 192 6.37 11.37 1.32
CA PHE A 192 5.48 11.68 2.43
C PHE A 192 4.46 10.58 2.78
N SER A 193 4.80 9.28 2.67
CA SER A 193 3.77 8.23 2.69
C SER A 193 3.21 7.84 4.08
N SER A 194 3.10 8.74 5.07
CA SER A 194 2.09 8.61 6.15
C SER A 194 1.70 9.97 6.69
N ARG A 195 0.48 10.35 6.37
CA ARG A 195 -0.01 11.71 6.56
C ARG A 195 -0.90 11.88 7.79
N GLY A 196 -1.02 10.83 8.61
CA GLY A 196 -2.07 10.78 9.63
C GLY A 196 -3.44 10.73 8.96
N LEU A 197 -4.38 11.54 9.48
CA LEU A 197 -5.71 11.67 8.91
C LEU A 197 -5.64 12.50 7.62
N SER A 198 -6.52 12.24 6.67
CA SER A 198 -6.61 13.02 5.44
C SER A 198 -7.81 13.96 5.46
N HIS A 199 -7.63 15.13 4.85
CA HIS A 199 -8.73 16.02 4.50
C HIS A 199 -8.94 15.98 3.00
N HIS A 200 -10.01 15.30 2.57
CA HIS A 200 -10.37 15.12 1.18
C HIS A 200 -11.23 16.31 0.73
N ILE A 201 -10.70 17.12 -0.18
CA ILE A 201 -11.33 18.34 -0.67
C ILE A 201 -11.76 18.11 -2.11
N PHE A 202 -13.05 17.85 -2.30
CA PHE A 202 -13.64 17.71 -3.63
C PHE A 202 -13.99 19.08 -4.20
N VAL A 203 -13.58 19.35 -5.44
CA VAL A 203 -13.95 20.53 -6.22
C VAL A 203 -14.67 20.05 -7.46
N LEU A 204 -15.99 20.16 -7.44
CA LEU A 204 -16.89 19.55 -8.42
C LEU A 204 -17.44 20.60 -9.38
N ASP A 205 -17.25 20.37 -10.68
CA ASP A 205 -17.90 21.15 -11.72
C ASP A 205 -19.42 20.88 -11.70
N ALA A 206 -20.18 21.92 -11.41
CA ALA A 206 -21.64 21.94 -11.38
C ALA A 206 -22.18 22.93 -12.43
N SER A 207 -21.43 23.17 -13.51
CA SER A 207 -21.84 24.00 -14.64
C SER A 207 -22.99 23.38 -15.43
N GLY A 208 -23.55 24.16 -16.36
CA GLY A 208 -24.72 23.75 -17.16
C GLY A 208 -24.49 22.50 -18.02
N SER A 209 -23.26 22.26 -18.48
CA SER A 209 -22.90 21.07 -19.27
C SER A 209 -22.93 19.79 -18.44
N MET A 210 -22.77 19.90 -17.12
CA MET A 210 -22.86 18.78 -16.19
C MET A 210 -24.33 18.40 -15.87
N ASN A 211 -25.33 19.15 -16.31
CA ASN A 211 -26.73 18.91 -15.94
C ASN A 211 -27.24 17.52 -16.40
N GLY A 212 -28.06 16.88 -15.58
CA GLY A 212 -28.63 15.57 -15.88
C GLY A 212 -27.62 14.45 -15.59
N SER A 213 -27.46 13.50 -16.50
CA SER A 213 -26.67 12.27 -16.25
C SER A 213 -25.24 12.54 -15.76
N PRO A 214 -24.45 13.48 -16.33
CA PRO A 214 -23.09 13.75 -15.87
C PRO A 214 -23.00 14.08 -14.38
N TRP A 215 -23.89 14.95 -13.90
CA TRP A 215 -23.94 15.33 -12.49
C TRP A 215 -24.27 14.16 -11.57
N HIS A 216 -25.28 13.35 -11.93
CA HIS A 216 -25.67 12.18 -11.15
C HIS A 216 -24.52 11.17 -11.05
N THR A 217 -23.87 10.84 -12.19
CA THR A 217 -22.69 9.97 -12.23
C THR A 217 -21.57 10.49 -11.31
N LEU A 218 -21.26 11.79 -11.40
CA LEU A 218 -20.19 12.38 -10.59
C LEU A 218 -20.52 12.29 -9.09
N THR A 219 -21.74 12.65 -8.69
CA THR A 219 -22.14 12.58 -7.27
C THR A 219 -22.22 11.14 -6.77
N ASP A 220 -22.72 10.20 -7.56
CA ASP A 220 -22.78 8.78 -7.20
C ASP A 220 -21.37 8.21 -7.00
N ALA A 221 -20.40 8.60 -7.83
CA ALA A 221 -19.02 8.18 -7.66
C ALA A 221 -18.36 8.79 -6.40
N VAL A 222 -18.66 10.06 -6.07
CA VAL A 222 -18.22 10.67 -4.80
C VAL A 222 -18.81 9.90 -3.62
N HIS A 223 -20.11 9.58 -3.65
CA HIS A 223 -20.75 8.79 -2.60
C HIS A 223 -20.15 7.38 -2.48
N GLY A 224 -19.93 6.69 -3.60
CA GLY A 224 -19.27 5.39 -3.64
C GLY A 224 -17.88 5.42 -3.04
N TYR A 225 -17.08 6.44 -3.37
CA TYR A 225 -15.76 6.66 -2.78
C TYR A 225 -15.84 6.82 -1.26
N LEU A 226 -16.72 7.70 -0.75
CA LEU A 226 -16.84 7.95 0.68
C LEU A 226 -17.30 6.70 1.44
N GLN A 227 -18.26 5.95 0.88
CA GLN A 227 -18.73 4.68 1.45
C GLN A 227 -17.58 3.66 1.52
N GLU A 228 -16.78 3.55 0.47
CA GLU A 228 -15.63 2.65 0.43
C GLU A 228 -14.55 3.05 1.45
N GLN A 229 -14.23 4.35 1.57
CA GLN A 229 -13.25 4.83 2.55
C GLN A 229 -13.70 4.54 3.99
N VAL A 230 -14.98 4.78 4.30
CA VAL A 230 -15.56 4.45 5.61
C VAL A 230 -15.56 2.94 5.84
N HIS A 231 -15.91 2.14 4.84
CA HIS A 231 -15.93 0.68 4.96
C HIS A 231 -14.52 0.10 5.18
N LYS A 232 -13.53 0.55 4.39
CA LYS A 232 -12.13 0.11 4.48
C LYS A 232 -11.49 0.44 5.84
N LYS A 233 -11.77 1.63 6.38
CA LYS A 233 -11.19 2.11 7.65
C LYS A 233 -12.04 1.75 8.88
N GLY A 234 -13.26 1.26 8.69
CA GLY A 234 -14.17 0.89 9.78
C GLY A 234 -14.59 2.07 10.67
N VAL A 235 -14.94 1.77 11.93
CA VAL A 235 -15.40 2.74 12.94
C VAL A 235 -14.34 3.80 13.28
N ASP A 236 -13.08 3.55 12.92
CA ASP A 236 -11.93 4.42 13.18
C ASP A 236 -11.57 5.33 11.98
N CYS A 237 -12.45 5.48 10.99
CA CYS A 237 -12.25 6.42 9.89
C CYS A 237 -12.27 7.88 10.40
N GLY A 238 -11.09 8.37 10.79
CA GLY A 238 -10.91 9.75 11.26
C GLY A 238 -10.71 10.78 10.16
N ASP A 239 -10.74 10.38 8.88
CA ASP A 239 -10.62 11.31 7.75
C ASP A 239 -11.83 12.25 7.69
N ILE A 240 -11.59 13.45 7.19
CA ILE A 240 -12.63 14.46 6.97
C ILE A 240 -12.76 14.78 5.49
N VAL A 241 -13.95 15.24 5.10
CA VAL A 241 -14.27 15.62 3.74
C VAL A 241 -14.82 17.04 3.69
N SER A 242 -14.39 17.79 2.68
CA SER A 242 -15.05 19.00 2.22
C SER A 242 -15.47 18.83 0.77
N ILE A 243 -16.62 19.42 0.41
CA ILE A 243 -17.13 19.40 -0.96
C ILE A 243 -17.41 20.83 -1.38
N ILE A 244 -16.79 21.24 -2.48
CA ILE A 244 -17.02 22.48 -3.20
C ILE A 244 -17.76 22.13 -4.48
N THR A 245 -18.78 22.90 -4.80
CA THR A 245 -19.37 22.91 -6.14
C THR A 245 -19.10 24.26 -6.79
N PHE A 246 -18.76 24.25 -8.08
CA PHE A 246 -18.50 25.49 -8.81
C PHE A 246 -19.24 25.54 -10.15
N SER A 247 -19.62 26.74 -10.53
CA SER A 247 -20.07 27.06 -11.89
C SER A 247 -19.58 28.46 -12.25
N SER A 248 -20.46 29.45 -12.37
CA SER A 248 -20.09 30.88 -12.43
C SER A 248 -19.72 31.46 -11.06
N ARG A 249 -19.89 30.67 -9.99
CA ARG A 249 -19.50 30.97 -8.62
C ARG A 249 -19.09 29.67 -7.91
N GLY A 250 -18.29 29.79 -6.85
CA GLY A 250 -17.90 28.66 -5.99
C GLY A 250 -18.74 28.65 -4.73
N VAL A 251 -19.08 27.45 -4.25
CA VAL A 251 -19.82 27.24 -3.00
C VAL A 251 -19.19 26.08 -2.24
N ILE A 252 -18.78 26.33 -0.99
CA ILE A 252 -18.40 25.28 -0.04
C ILE A 252 -19.69 24.67 0.50
N VAL A 253 -20.02 23.46 0.08
CA VAL A 253 -21.24 22.73 0.46
C VAL A 253 -21.05 22.04 1.81
N PHE A 254 -19.91 21.36 1.97
CA PHE A 254 -19.49 20.73 3.21
C PHE A 254 -18.08 21.17 3.53
N GLU A 255 -17.82 21.47 4.81
CA GLU A 255 -16.50 21.87 5.31
C GLU A 255 -16.10 20.95 6.46
N GLY A 256 -15.00 20.20 6.27
CA GLY A 256 -14.31 19.41 7.29
C GLY A 256 -15.16 18.41 8.04
N GLN A 257 -16.16 17.81 7.37
CA GLN A 257 -17.10 16.89 8.02
C GLN A 257 -16.51 15.47 8.10
N PRO A 258 -16.80 14.69 9.16
CA PRO A 258 -16.53 13.26 9.15
C PRO A 258 -17.18 12.60 7.93
N MET A 259 -16.44 11.73 7.23
CA MET A 259 -16.93 11.12 5.99
C MET A 259 -18.29 10.43 6.15
N ALA A 260 -18.48 9.72 7.26
CA ALA A 260 -19.73 9.02 7.59
C ALA A 260 -20.97 9.93 7.62
N ASN A 261 -20.80 11.24 7.83
CA ASN A 261 -21.92 12.19 7.83
C ASN A 261 -22.30 12.64 6.40
N VAL A 262 -21.41 12.45 5.43
CA VAL A 262 -21.55 12.98 4.06
C VAL A 262 -21.86 11.87 3.04
N VAL A 263 -21.65 10.59 3.39
CA VAL A 263 -21.85 9.43 2.49
C VAL A 263 -23.20 9.41 1.74
N ASN A 264 -24.26 9.96 2.33
CA ASN A 264 -25.60 10.03 1.73
C ASN A 264 -26.17 11.46 1.67
N ALA A 265 -25.32 12.48 1.88
CA ALA A 265 -25.77 13.86 1.95
C ALA A 265 -25.99 14.43 0.54
N GLN A 266 -27.06 15.20 0.34
CA GLN A 266 -27.35 15.79 -0.97
C GLN A 266 -26.32 16.85 -1.34
N ILE A 267 -25.70 16.71 -2.52
CA ILE A 267 -24.80 17.71 -3.10
C ILE A 267 -25.58 18.57 -4.11
N PRO A 268 -25.72 19.89 -3.90
CA PRO A 268 -26.55 20.75 -4.74
C PRO A 268 -25.90 21.07 -6.09
N PHE A 269 -26.71 21.02 -7.16
CA PHE A 269 -26.34 21.45 -8.51
C PHE A 269 -26.60 22.95 -8.70
N GLN A 270 -25.74 23.65 -9.44
CA GLN A 270 -25.83 25.11 -9.67
C GLN A 270 -26.24 25.49 -11.10
N GLY A 271 -25.71 24.80 -12.12
CA GLY A 271 -25.80 25.21 -13.52
C GLY A 271 -25.03 26.50 -13.83
N GLN A 272 -25.24 27.08 -15.02
CA GLN A 272 -24.57 28.28 -15.56
C GLN A 272 -23.19 27.99 -16.21
N GLY A 273 -22.34 29.00 -16.36
CA GLY A 273 -21.02 28.86 -16.98
C GLY A 273 -20.00 28.12 -16.11
N THR A 274 -18.79 27.96 -16.61
CA THR A 274 -17.73 27.13 -16.02
C THR A 274 -16.53 28.00 -15.64
N ASP A 275 -16.38 28.35 -14.36
CA ASP A 275 -15.28 29.17 -13.87
C ASP A 275 -14.42 28.42 -12.84
N PHE A 276 -13.24 27.98 -13.26
CA PHE A 276 -12.31 27.25 -12.39
C PHE A 276 -11.76 28.14 -11.27
N ASP A 277 -11.64 29.45 -11.50
CA ASP A 277 -11.17 30.37 -10.47
C ASP A 277 -12.10 30.37 -9.26
N SER A 278 -13.41 30.32 -9.52
CA SER A 278 -14.42 30.27 -8.48
C SER A 278 -14.30 29.02 -7.61
N GLY A 279 -14.08 27.85 -8.19
CA GLY A 279 -13.85 26.61 -7.45
C GLY A 279 -12.53 26.63 -6.66
N LEU A 280 -11.43 27.07 -7.29
CA LEU A 280 -10.12 27.10 -6.65
C LEU A 280 -10.00 28.17 -5.55
N ARG A 281 -10.73 29.28 -5.62
CA ARG A 281 -10.83 30.24 -4.50
C ARG A 281 -11.40 29.59 -3.25
N CYS A 282 -12.49 28.82 -3.39
CA CYS A 282 -13.02 28.05 -2.27
C CYS A 282 -12.02 27.00 -1.76
N ALA A 283 -11.27 26.36 -2.66
CA ALA A 283 -10.22 25.41 -2.26
C ALA A 283 -9.11 26.11 -1.45
N VAL A 284 -8.67 27.30 -1.86
CA VAL A 284 -7.70 28.12 -1.11
C VAL A 284 -8.23 28.45 0.28
N GLU A 285 -9.52 28.79 0.41
CA GLU A 285 -10.14 29.05 1.71
C GLU A 285 -10.08 27.83 2.63
N LEU A 286 -10.49 26.65 2.14
CA LEU A 286 -10.47 25.41 2.90
C LEU A 286 -9.04 24.99 3.28
N LEU A 287 -8.11 25.09 2.32
CA LEU A 287 -6.70 24.81 2.57
C LEU A 287 -6.14 25.77 3.62
N SER A 288 -6.51 27.05 3.61
CA SER A 288 -6.07 28.01 4.63
C SER A 288 -6.59 27.70 6.02
N ARG A 289 -7.79 27.11 6.13
CA ARG A 289 -8.44 26.73 7.39
C ARG A 289 -8.14 25.30 7.84
N ASN A 290 -7.47 24.51 7.01
CA ASN A 290 -7.13 23.13 7.34
C ASN A 290 -6.14 23.05 8.51
N HIS A 291 -6.38 22.13 9.44
CA HIS A 291 -5.44 21.80 10.51
C HIS A 291 -4.31 20.93 9.95
N HIS A 292 -3.36 21.54 9.24
CA HIS A 292 -2.28 20.85 8.53
C HIS A 292 -1.32 20.04 9.42
N ASP A 293 -1.36 20.26 10.73
CA ASP A 293 -0.67 19.45 11.75
C ASP A 293 -1.37 18.10 12.00
N LYS A 294 -2.66 18.01 11.68
CA LYS A 294 -3.51 16.84 11.92
C LYS A 294 -3.99 16.17 10.63
N PHE A 295 -4.36 16.96 9.63
CA PHE A 295 -4.92 16.50 8.37
C PHE A 295 -4.06 16.92 7.20
N SER A 296 -3.61 15.96 6.41
CA SER A 296 -2.98 16.31 5.14
C SER A 296 -4.02 16.52 4.05
N PRO A 297 -3.94 17.60 3.25
CA PRO A 297 -4.93 17.90 2.25
C PRO A 297 -4.76 17.06 0.99
N VAL A 298 -5.88 16.54 0.49
CA VAL A 298 -6.01 15.85 -0.80
C VAL A 298 -7.05 16.63 -1.61
N LEU A 299 -6.61 17.35 -2.64
CA LEU A 299 -7.47 18.16 -3.51
C LEU A 299 -7.83 17.33 -4.75
N LEU A 300 -9.12 17.09 -4.95
CA LEU A 300 -9.66 16.32 -6.06
C LEU A 300 -10.55 17.24 -6.91
N PHE A 301 -10.10 17.61 -8.11
CA PHE A 301 -10.79 18.54 -9.00
C PHE A 301 -11.42 17.80 -10.18
N PHE A 302 -12.73 17.97 -10.37
CA PHE A 302 -13.51 17.29 -11.41
C PHE A 302 -14.13 18.32 -12.35
N SER A 303 -13.98 18.12 -13.66
CA SER A 303 -14.63 18.94 -14.68
C SER A 303 -14.72 18.21 -16.01
N ASP A 304 -15.67 18.60 -16.86
CA ASP A 304 -15.75 18.18 -18.26
C ASP A 304 -14.84 18.99 -19.21
N GLY A 305 -14.11 19.99 -18.70
CA GLY A 305 -12.84 20.45 -19.30
C GLY A 305 -12.84 21.81 -19.99
N TYR A 306 -13.97 22.51 -20.11
CA TYR A 306 -14.02 23.82 -20.78
C TYR A 306 -14.37 24.98 -19.83
N PRO A 307 -13.37 25.63 -19.22
CA PRO A 307 -13.62 26.88 -18.51
C PRO A 307 -14.00 28.00 -19.50
N ASN A 308 -14.72 29.01 -19.00
CA ASN A 308 -15.14 30.19 -19.75
C ASN A 308 -13.96 30.95 -20.40
N THR A 309 -12.76 30.82 -19.83
CA THR A 309 -11.52 31.37 -20.38
C THR A 309 -10.39 30.36 -20.25
N THR A 310 -9.49 30.30 -21.24
CA THR A 310 -8.40 29.31 -21.29
C THR A 310 -7.37 29.44 -20.18
N ASN A 311 -7.32 30.59 -19.49
CA ASN A 311 -6.39 30.84 -18.38
C ASN A 311 -7.06 30.71 -17.00
N SER A 312 -8.34 30.34 -16.94
CA SER A 312 -9.06 30.17 -15.67
C SER A 312 -8.36 29.13 -14.79
N GLY A 313 -8.17 29.47 -13.53
CA GLY A 313 -7.55 28.63 -12.51
C GLY A 313 -6.02 28.68 -12.45
N VAL A 314 -5.34 29.14 -13.49
CA VAL A 314 -3.86 29.06 -13.60
C VAL A 314 -3.14 29.78 -12.45
N TYR A 315 -3.52 31.02 -12.15
CA TYR A 315 -2.90 31.79 -11.06
C TYR A 315 -3.17 31.16 -9.69
N LEU A 316 -4.40 30.67 -9.48
CA LEU A 316 -4.79 30.07 -8.20
C LEU A 316 -4.14 28.70 -8.00
N ALA A 317 -3.93 27.92 -9.07
CA ALA A 317 -3.18 26.68 -9.03
C ALA A 317 -1.74 26.91 -8.56
N ASP A 318 -1.04 27.88 -9.16
CA ASP A 318 0.31 28.26 -8.72
C ASP A 318 0.30 28.72 -7.25
N HIS A 319 -0.69 29.54 -6.87
CA HIS A 319 -0.80 30.02 -5.50
C HIS A 319 -1.01 28.88 -4.51
N ILE A 320 -1.87 27.91 -4.83
CA ILE A 320 -2.13 26.73 -4.00
C ILE A 320 -0.84 25.95 -3.79
N VAL A 321 -0.11 25.62 -4.85
CA VAL A 321 1.14 24.87 -4.75
C VAL A 321 2.18 25.64 -3.94
N ASN A 322 2.44 26.90 -4.30
CA ASN A 322 3.45 27.71 -3.62
C ASN A 322 3.15 27.92 -2.12
N THR A 323 1.89 27.84 -1.70
CA THR A 323 1.47 28.09 -0.32
C THR A 323 1.37 26.80 0.50
N PHE A 324 0.84 25.72 -0.09
CA PHE A 324 0.41 24.52 0.61
C PHE A 324 1.16 23.24 0.23
N GLU A 325 2.08 23.27 -0.76
CA GLU A 325 2.93 22.10 -1.08
C GLU A 325 3.72 21.62 0.16
N ARG A 326 4.20 22.58 0.97
CA ARG A 326 4.87 22.32 2.27
C ARG A 326 4.00 21.59 3.30
N ASN A 327 2.68 21.56 3.10
CA ASN A 327 1.72 20.90 3.97
C ASN A 327 1.36 19.51 3.46
N ASN A 328 2.18 18.94 2.57
CA ASN A 328 1.91 17.69 1.92
C ASN A 328 0.57 17.80 1.19
N LEU A 329 0.46 18.68 0.21
CA LEU A 329 -0.73 18.72 -0.64
C LEU A 329 -0.62 17.61 -1.70
N MET A 330 -1.66 16.79 -1.87
CA MET A 330 -1.84 16.02 -3.11
C MET A 330 -2.93 16.65 -3.96
N THR A 331 -2.75 16.63 -5.26
CA THR A 331 -3.68 17.20 -6.24
C THR A 331 -3.96 16.18 -7.34
N TYR A 332 -5.24 15.96 -7.60
CA TYR A 332 -5.71 15.07 -8.66
C TYR A 332 -6.77 15.80 -9.48
N LEU A 333 -6.63 15.75 -10.80
CA LEU A 333 -7.58 16.34 -11.73
C LEU A 333 -8.18 15.23 -12.57
N VAL A 334 -9.50 15.23 -12.66
CA VAL A 334 -10.24 14.20 -13.38
C VAL A 334 -11.13 14.85 -14.43
N GLY A 335 -10.80 14.55 -15.69
CA GLY A 335 -11.60 14.92 -16.85
C GLY A 335 -12.77 13.96 -17.02
N PHE A 336 -14.00 14.49 -17.04
CA PHE A 336 -15.23 13.71 -17.19
C PHE A 336 -15.82 13.86 -18.60
N GLY A 337 -16.13 12.74 -19.26
CA GLY A 337 -16.78 12.71 -20.58
C GLY A 337 -15.81 12.65 -21.76
N ASP A 338 -16.28 13.05 -22.95
CA ASP A 338 -15.55 12.88 -24.23
C ASP A 338 -15.11 14.23 -24.84
N MET A 339 -14.59 15.09 -23.97
CA MET A 339 -14.23 16.48 -24.29
C MET A 339 -12.71 16.68 -24.38
N ASN A 340 -12.29 17.84 -24.86
CA ASN A 340 -10.89 18.25 -24.91
C ASN A 340 -10.46 18.76 -23.52
N PHE A 341 -9.54 18.07 -22.87
CA PHE A 341 -9.09 18.37 -21.51
C PHE A 341 -7.85 19.26 -21.43
N VAL A 342 -7.41 19.91 -22.51
CA VAL A 342 -6.16 20.71 -22.53
C VAL A 342 -6.10 21.72 -21.39
N CYS A 343 -7.20 22.41 -21.05
CA CYS A 343 -7.22 23.35 -19.93
C CYS A 343 -7.07 22.64 -18.57
N LEU A 344 -7.66 21.45 -18.43
CA LEU A 344 -7.59 20.64 -17.21
C LEU A 344 -6.21 20.00 -17.05
N GLU A 345 -5.59 19.53 -18.14
CA GLU A 345 -4.20 19.03 -18.15
C GLU A 345 -3.21 20.14 -17.78
N GLN A 346 -3.39 21.34 -18.35
CA GLN A 346 -2.59 22.51 -17.95
C GLN A 346 -2.76 22.83 -16.47
N LEU A 347 -4.00 22.78 -15.97
CA LEU A 347 -4.27 23.01 -14.55
C LEU A 347 -3.59 21.96 -13.67
N ALA A 348 -3.54 20.69 -14.11
CA ALA A 348 -2.87 19.61 -13.40
C ALA A 348 -1.36 19.85 -13.28
N ILE A 349 -0.72 20.27 -14.38
CA ILE A 349 0.70 20.65 -14.40
C ILE A 349 0.97 21.78 -13.40
N ARG A 350 0.11 22.81 -13.35
CA ARG A 350 0.28 23.95 -12.43
C ARG A 350 0.03 23.57 -10.98
N LEU A 351 -0.89 22.64 -10.72
CA LEU A 351 -1.13 22.08 -9.41
C LEU A 351 -0.09 21.01 -8.99
N LYS A 352 0.90 20.71 -9.84
CA LYS A 352 1.84 19.58 -9.67
C LYS A 352 1.11 18.25 -9.38
N GLY A 353 -0.06 18.09 -9.99
CA GLY A 353 -0.99 16.99 -9.74
C GLY A 353 -1.01 15.95 -10.84
N ALA A 354 -1.62 14.80 -10.55
CA ALA A 354 -1.90 13.79 -11.55
C ALA A 354 -3.20 14.12 -12.30
N PHE A 355 -3.19 13.91 -13.61
CA PHE A 355 -4.37 14.02 -14.46
C PHE A 355 -4.89 12.62 -14.83
N HIS A 356 -6.20 12.45 -14.71
CA HIS A 356 -6.91 11.22 -15.04
C HIS A 356 -8.09 11.54 -15.96
N ARG A 357 -8.43 10.58 -16.82
CA ARG A 357 -9.61 10.66 -17.70
C ARG A 357 -10.60 9.57 -17.32
N ALA A 358 -11.84 9.94 -17.08
CA ALA A 358 -12.94 9.00 -16.85
C ALA A 358 -13.97 9.12 -17.99
N ILE A 359 -14.13 8.04 -18.76
CA ILE A 359 -15.02 7.99 -19.92
C ILE A 359 -16.39 7.40 -19.53
N SER A 360 -16.45 6.63 -18.43
CA SER A 360 -17.67 6.00 -17.91
C SER A 360 -17.76 6.02 -16.38
N ASP A 361 -18.94 5.68 -15.84
CA ASP A 361 -19.21 5.54 -14.40
C ASP A 361 -18.25 4.55 -13.72
N ILE A 362 -17.87 3.48 -14.42
CA ILE A 362 -16.94 2.44 -13.94
C ILE A 362 -15.51 3.01 -13.89
N ASP A 363 -15.10 3.74 -14.93
CA ASP A 363 -13.76 4.35 -14.99
C ASP A 363 -13.56 5.40 -13.88
N LEU A 364 -14.63 6.09 -13.51
CA LEU A 364 -14.59 7.11 -12.45
C LEU A 364 -14.37 6.45 -11.08
N LEU A 365 -15.13 5.39 -10.76
CA LEU A 365 -14.93 4.63 -9.53
C LEU A 365 -13.57 3.92 -9.52
N ASP A 366 -13.10 3.40 -10.64
CA ASP A 366 -11.78 2.76 -10.73
C ASP A 366 -10.63 3.78 -10.67
N THR A 367 -10.83 5.01 -11.16
CA THR A 367 -9.91 6.14 -10.95
C THR A 367 -9.84 6.49 -9.47
N PHE A 368 -10.99 6.57 -8.80
CA PHE A 368 -11.07 6.73 -7.35
C PHE A 368 -10.40 5.58 -6.59
N LYS A 369 -10.53 4.34 -7.06
CA LYS A 369 -9.83 3.18 -6.51
C LYS A 369 -8.35 3.23 -6.77
N ALA A 370 -7.87 3.61 -7.94
CA ALA A 370 -6.44 3.74 -8.22
C ALA A 370 -5.80 4.79 -7.28
N ILE A 371 -6.50 5.91 -7.05
CA ILE A 371 -6.13 6.92 -6.06
C ILE A 371 -6.17 6.34 -4.62
N SER A 372 -7.04 5.36 -4.34
CA SER A 372 -7.21 4.65 -3.06
C SER A 372 -6.27 3.44 -2.87
N VAL A 373 -5.74 2.83 -3.94
CA VAL A 373 -4.97 1.56 -4.00
C VAL A 373 -3.46 1.78 -4.10
N SER A 374 -2.98 3.01 -4.23
CA SER A 374 -1.59 3.38 -3.87
C SER A 374 -1.31 3.22 -2.35
N VAL A 375 -1.96 2.24 -1.71
CA VAL A 375 -2.14 1.98 -0.29
C VAL A 375 -2.41 0.45 -0.11
N HIS A 376 -1.33 -0.36 -0.01
CA HIS A 376 -1.20 -1.66 0.77
C HIS A 376 -1.49 -3.06 0.12
N LEU A 377 -0.61 -4.11 0.32
CA LEU A 377 -0.85 -5.61 0.26
C LEU A 377 0.37 -6.55 0.69
N ARG A 378 0.18 -7.84 1.18
CA ARG A 378 1.20 -8.89 1.65
C ARG A 378 0.78 -10.43 1.56
N SER A 379 1.71 -11.47 1.46
CA SER A 379 1.51 -13.01 1.46
C SER A 379 2.81 -13.97 1.66
N GLY A 380 2.76 -15.34 1.93
CA GLY A 380 3.91 -16.34 2.28
C GLY A 380 3.75 -17.95 2.28
N LEU A 381 4.75 -18.85 2.65
CA LEU A 381 4.80 -20.41 2.56
C LEU A 381 5.24 -21.33 3.80
N VAL A 382 4.86 -22.65 3.85
CA VAL A 382 5.15 -23.71 4.90
C VAL A 382 6.01 -24.92 4.42
N ALA A 383 6.78 -25.58 5.32
CA ALA A 383 7.35 -26.93 5.11
C ALA A 383 6.60 -28.08 5.82
N ASN A 384 6.63 -29.31 5.27
CA ASN A 384 6.07 -30.50 5.95
C ASN A 384 7.01 -30.96 7.06
N THR A 385 6.62 -30.81 8.32
CA THR A 385 7.24 -31.58 9.41
C THR A 385 6.34 -32.77 9.71
N ALA A 386 6.93 -33.97 9.68
CA ALA A 386 6.33 -35.20 10.18
C ALA A 386 5.98 -35.10 11.68
#